data_AF-D8G994-F1
#
_entry.id   AF-D8G994-F1
#
_cell.length_a   1.000
_cell.length_b   1.000
_cell.length_c   1.000
_cell.angle_alpha   90.00
_cell.angle_beta   90.00
_cell.angle_gamma   90.00
#
_symmetry.space_group_name_H-M   'P 1'
#
loop_
_entity.id
_entity.type
_entity.pdbx_description
1 polymer ?
#
loop_
_entity_poly.entity_id
_entity_poly.type
_entity_poly.pdbx_seq_one_letter_code
_entity_poly.pdbx_strand_id
1 'polypeptide(L)' 'MNPIERIWSHIKQELSWGIYENLEGLKEKVCVFLGELSTEEIASIAGWDYILSALATVA' A
#
# COMPACT_ATOMS: atom_id res chain seq x y z
N MET A 1 3.44 -3.59 -12.15
CA MET A 1 2.40 -3.10 -11.22
C MET A 1 2.52 -1.61 -11.08
N ASN A 2 1.40 -0.92 -11.20
CA ASN A 2 1.32 0.51 -10.89
C ASN A 2 1.49 0.72 -9.36
N PRO A 3 1.71 1.96 -8.89
CA PRO A 3 1.95 2.24 -7.48
C PRO A 3 0.80 1.81 -6.56
N ILE A 4 -0.46 1.99 -7.00
CA ILE A 4 -1.63 1.63 -6.20
C ILE A 4 -1.76 0.11 -6.03
N GLU A 5 -1.44 -0.67 -7.06
CA GLU A 5 -1.40 -2.14 -6.99
C GLU A 5 -0.33 -2.62 -6.01
N ARG A 6 0.83 -1.94 -5.92
CA ARG A 6 1.89 -2.29 -4.96
C ARG A 6 1.42 -2.09 -3.53
N ILE A 7 0.79 -0.95 -3.25
CA ILE A 7 0.19 -0.67 -1.93
C ILE A 7 -0.87 -1.73 -1.61
N TRP A 8 -1.76 -2.03 -2.56
CA TRP A 8 -2.81 -3.03 -2.34
C TRP A 8 -2.27 -4.44 -2.13
N SER A 9 -1.18 -4.80 -2.80
CA SER A 9 -0.49 -6.07 -2.58
C SER A 9 0.12 -6.16 -1.18
N HIS A 10 0.70 -5.06 -0.69
CA HIS A 10 1.25 -4.99 0.66
C HIS A 10 0.15 -5.14 1.73
N ILE A 11 -0.95 -4.39 1.57
CA ILE A 11 -2.13 -4.49 2.44
C ILE A 11 -2.69 -5.93 2.46
N LYS A 12 -2.78 -6.57 1.29
CA LYS A 12 -3.24 -7.96 1.20
C LYS A 12 -2.33 -8.93 1.94
N GLN A 13 -1.00 -8.75 1.88
CA GLN A 13 -0.05 -9.63 2.58
C GLN A 13 -0.28 -9.60 4.10
N GLU A 14 -0.51 -8.41 4.65
CA GLU A 14 -0.80 -8.23 6.08
C GLU A 14 -2.17 -8.80 6.47
N LEU A 15 -3.18 -8.66 5.60
CA LEU A 15 -4.53 -9.20 5.83
C LEU A 15 -4.66 -10.69 5.52
N SER A 16 -3.68 -11.32 4.85
CA SER A 16 -3.76 -12.70 4.34
C SER A 16 -4.01 -13.75 5.43
N TRP A 17 -3.74 -13.41 6.68
CA TRP A 17 -3.87 -14.29 7.84
C TRP A 17 -5.14 -14.01 8.68
N GLY A 18 -5.93 -13.00 8.32
CA GLY A 18 -7.13 -12.61 9.05
C GLY A 18 -8.39 -13.34 8.56
N ILE A 19 -9.15 -13.93 9.49
CA ILE A 19 -10.53 -14.33 9.25
C ILE A 19 -11.42 -13.23 9.81
N TYR A 20 -12.25 -12.63 8.95
CA TYR A 20 -13.12 -11.52 9.31
C TYR A 20 -14.57 -11.99 9.31
N GLU A 21 -15.29 -11.73 10.39
CA GLU A 21 -16.69 -12.14 10.53
C GLU A 21 -17.63 -11.40 9.57
N ASN A 22 -17.29 -10.16 9.22
CA ASN A 22 -18.08 -9.32 8.33
C ASN A 22 -17.21 -8.29 7.58
N LEU A 23 -17.82 -7.68 6.55
CA LEU A 23 -17.16 -6.69 5.70
C LEU A 23 -16.77 -5.41 6.47
N GLU A 24 -17.54 -5.03 7.48
CA GLU A 24 -17.28 -3.84 8.30
C GLU A 24 -15.94 -3.96 9.02
N GLY A 25 -15.70 -5.10 9.67
CA GLY A 25 -14.45 -5.39 10.37
C GLY A 25 -13.23 -5.44 9.43
N LEU A 26 -13.40 -5.93 8.20
CA LEU A 26 -12.34 -5.85 7.19
C LEU A 26 -12.03 -4.40 6.81
N LYS A 27 -13.05 -3.57 6.57
CA LYS A 27 -12.88 -2.14 6.24
C LYS A 27 -12.19 -1.39 7.37
N GLU A 28 -12.60 -1.63 8.61
CA GLU A 28 -12.00 -0.99 9.78
C GLU A 28 -10.52 -1.37 9.90
N LYS A 29 -10.19 -2.66 9.72
CA LYS A 29 -8.80 -3.12 9.77
C LYS A 29 -7.94 -2.50 8.66
N VAL A 30 -8.48 -2.39 7.45
CA VAL A 30 -7.81 -1.70 6.32
C VAL A 30 -7.58 -0.23 6.65
N CYS A 31 -8.58 0.47 7.20
CA CYS A 31 -8.45 1.88 7.60
C CYS A 31 -7.39 2.08 8.68
N VAL A 32 -7.36 1.23 9.71
CA VAL A 32 -6.35 1.30 10.77
C VAL A 32 -4.95 1.10 10.18
N PHE A 33 -4.77 0.05 9.36
CA PHE A 33 -3.49 -0.24 8.72
C PHE A 33 -3.02 0.92 7.84
N LEU A 34 -3.90 1.50 7.03
CA LEU A 34 -3.59 2.68 6.22
C LEU A 34 -3.23 3.90 7.07
N GLY A 35 -3.83 4.05 8.26
CA GLY A 35 -3.52 5.12 9.20
C GLY A 35 -2.21 4.93 9.96
N GLU A 36 -1.68 3.71 10.03
CA GLU A 36 -0.39 3.40 10.65
C GLU A 36 0.79 3.65 9.69
N LEU A 37 0.56 3.65 8.39
CA LEU A 37 1.59 3.89 7.39
C LEU A 37 2.00 5.37 7.35
N SER A 38 3.29 5.60 7.50
CA SER A 38 3.91 6.91 7.27
C SER A 38 4.00 7.26 5.78
N THR A 39 4.19 8.54 5.48
CA THR A 39 4.39 9.01 4.10
C THR A 39 5.62 8.36 3.47
N GLU A 40 6.67 8.15 4.26
CA GLU A 40 7.92 7.52 3.85
C GLU A 40 7.72 6.05 3.49
N GLU A 41 6.95 5.30 4.29
CA GLU A 41 6.58 3.91 3.99
C GLU A 41 5.73 3.82 2.73
N ILE A 42 4.74 4.71 2.57
CA ILE A 42 3.91 4.77 1.36
C ILE A 42 4.77 5.05 0.13
N ALA A 43 5.71 6.01 0.21
CA ALA A 43 6.63 6.32 -0.88
C ALA A 43 7.53 5.12 -1.23
N SER A 44 8.03 4.41 -0.22
CA SER A 44 8.83 3.20 -0.40
C SER A 44 8.04 2.08 -1.09
N ILE A 45 6.84 1.76 -0.60
CA ILE A 45 5.97 0.70 -1.13
C ILE A 45 5.51 1.03 -2.57
N ALA A 46 5.13 2.29 -2.80
CA ALA A 46 4.75 2.76 -4.13
C ALA A 46 5.90 2.66 -5.14
N GLY A 47 7.15 2.64 -4.65
CA GLY A 47 8.36 2.70 -5.46
C GLY A 47 8.57 4.11 -6.03
N TRP A 48 8.48 5.12 -5.16
CA TRP A 48 8.65 6.53 -5.52
C TRP A 48 9.98 6.81 -6.23
N ASP A 49 11.08 6.19 -5.79
CA ASP A 49 12.39 6.32 -6.45
C ASP A 49 12.37 5.83 -7.90
N TYR A 50 11.60 4.79 -8.22
CA TYR A 50 11.42 4.31 -9.58
C TYR A 50 10.64 5.34 -10.42
N ILE A 51 9.61 5.96 -9.84
CA ILE A 51 8.82 7.01 -10.52
C ILE A 51 9.73 8.22 -10.82
N LEU A 52 10.50 8.67 -9.83
CA LEU A 52 11.46 9.77 -10.00
C LEU A 52 12.53 9.44 -11.04
N SER A 53 13.09 8.23 -11.00
CA SER A 53 14.10 7.78 -11.97
C SER A 53 13.53 7.77 -13.39
N ALA A 54 12.32 7.23 -13.58
CA ALA A 54 11.66 7.20 -14.87
C ALA A 54 11.38 8.62 -15.41
N LEU A 55 10.99 9.55 -14.55
CA LEU A 55 10.79 10.96 -14.92
C LEU A 55 12.11 11.64 -15.29
N ALA A 56 13.19 11.39 -14.55
CA ALA A 56 14.49 11.98 -14.78
C ALA A 56 15.17 11.48 -16.07
N THR A 57 14.91 10.24 -16.49
CA THR A 57 15.43 9.69 -17.75
C THR A 57 14.76 10.24 -19.02
N VAL A 58 13.68 11.01 -18.88
CA VAL A 58 12.95 11.66 -19.99
C VAL A 58 13.37 13.14 -20.14
N ALA A 59 14.28 13.64 -19.30
CA ALA A 59 14.79 15.01 -19.30
C ALA A 59 16.07 15.18 -20.12
#